data_AF-A0A1B8XUJ2-F1
#
_entry.id   AF-A0A1B8XUJ2-F1
#
_cell.length_a   1.000
_cell.length_b   1.000
_cell.length_c   1.000
_cell.angle_alpha   90.00
_cell.angle_beta   90.00
_cell.angle_gamma   90.00
#
_symmetry.space_group_name_H-M   'P 1'
#
loop_
_entity.id
_entity.type
_entity.pdbx_description
1 polymer ?
#
loop_
_entity_poly.entity_id
_entity_poly.type
_entity_poly.pdbx_seq_one_letter_code
_entity_poly.pdbx_strand_id
1 'polypeptide(L)'
;SEDLGACAQFENSRHMRNMMPSSSCVFPTFTLRKPSSETDIENWASKHFNKHTQGLFRRKVSIANMLSWSSESIKKPMIMTSDRNVKKEACEIFKLIQMYMGDRRAKSDQLSVALEIATKGWSMQGLRDELYIQLCRQTTENFRYESLALGWELMTICLAFFPPTPKFHSYLEGYIYRHMDPVNDTKVTRHIKELLERNNKKKSQVRKRAKSYIEEHDGRVHSAPPSGFLSL
;
A
#
# COMPACT_ATOMS: atom_id res chain seq x y z
N SER A 1 -6.92 1.95 54.57
CA SER A 1 -5.45 1.98 54.61
C SER A 1 -4.95 1.45 53.30
N GLU A 2 -4.79 2.29 52.26
CA GLU A 2 -3.66 3.24 52.11
C GLU A 2 -2.35 2.44 52.13
N ASP A 3 -1.61 2.35 51.03
CA ASP A 3 -0.86 3.53 50.57
C ASP A 3 -0.64 3.63 49.05
N LEU A 4 -0.60 4.88 48.60
CA LEU A 4 -0.33 5.34 47.25
C LEU A 4 1.12 5.86 47.18
N GLY A 5 1.78 5.60 46.05
CA GLY A 5 2.73 6.56 45.47
C GLY A 5 4.20 6.45 45.89
N ALA A 6 5.08 6.32 44.90
CA ALA A 6 5.98 7.43 44.54
C ALA A 6 6.68 7.16 43.21
N CYS A 7 6.78 8.24 42.46
CA CYS A 7 7.29 8.38 41.11
C CYS A 7 8.81 8.65 41.13
N ALA A 8 9.46 8.33 39.99
CA ALA A 8 10.70 8.88 39.47
C ALA A 8 12.01 8.62 40.25
N GLN A 9 12.97 7.96 39.59
CA GLN A 9 14.06 8.70 38.94
C GLN A 9 14.85 7.84 37.96
N PHE A 10 15.29 8.54 36.93
CA PHE A 10 16.02 8.14 35.74
C PHE A 10 17.47 7.84 36.12
N GLU A 11 18.06 6.73 35.64
CA GLU A 11 19.47 6.75 35.21
C GLU A 11 19.81 5.54 34.31
N ASN A 12 19.77 5.83 33.02
CA ASN A 12 20.76 5.48 32.00
C ASN A 12 21.66 4.24 32.28
N SER A 13 21.28 3.09 31.72
CA SER A 13 22.25 2.07 31.32
C SER A 13 21.73 1.29 30.12
N ARG A 14 22.19 1.71 28.93
CA ARG A 14 22.07 0.96 27.69
C ARG A 14 22.84 -0.36 27.85
N HIS A 15 22.12 -1.44 28.10
CA HIS A 15 22.60 -2.78 27.75
C HIS A 15 21.54 -3.42 26.86
N MET A 16 21.90 -3.51 25.57
CA MET A 16 21.21 -4.33 24.57
C MET A 16 21.19 -5.77 25.08
N ARG A 17 20.12 -6.16 25.77
CA ARG A 17 19.84 -7.57 26.03
C ARG A 17 19.35 -8.16 24.71
N ASN A 18 20.22 -8.93 24.08
CA ASN A 18 19.89 -9.83 22.97
C ASN A 18 18.73 -10.75 23.41
N MET A 19 17.49 -10.40 23.06
CA MET A 19 16.38 -11.33 23.12
C MET A 19 16.58 -12.33 21.99
N MET A 20 17.15 -13.49 22.31
CA MET A 20 17.08 -14.65 21.42
C MET A 20 15.61 -15.04 21.27
N PRO A 21 15.09 -15.22 20.04
CA PRO A 21 13.74 -15.72 19.86
C PRO A 21 13.64 -17.15 20.41
N SER A 22 12.59 -17.41 21.17
CA SER A 22 12.26 -18.75 21.66
C SER A 22 12.16 -19.75 20.49
N SER A 23 12.80 -20.91 20.62
CA SER A 23 12.89 -21.96 19.59
C SER A 23 11.56 -22.65 19.27
N SER A 24 10.44 -22.18 19.82
CA SER A 24 9.12 -22.80 19.76
C SER A 24 8.19 -22.24 18.67
N CYS A 25 8.66 -21.32 17.83
CA CYS A 25 7.89 -20.84 16.67
C CYS A 25 8.79 -20.66 15.43
N VAL A 26 9.39 -21.76 14.98
CA VAL A 26 9.99 -21.82 13.64
C VAL A 26 8.83 -21.99 12.64
N PHE A 27 8.30 -20.87 12.14
CA PHE A 27 7.43 -20.93 10.96
C PHE A 27 8.29 -21.45 9.80
N PRO A 28 7.83 -22.48 9.04
CA PRO A 28 8.54 -22.91 7.85
C PRO A 28 8.81 -21.69 6.96
N THR A 29 10.05 -21.51 6.50
CA THR A 29 10.32 -20.55 5.45
C THR A 29 9.44 -20.92 4.27
N PHE A 30 8.41 -20.13 4.03
CA PHE A 30 7.46 -20.36 2.95
C PHE A 30 8.18 -20.06 1.64
N THR A 31 8.84 -21.07 1.06
CA THR A 31 9.42 -20.97 -0.27
C THR A 31 8.27 -21.10 -1.27
N LEU A 32 7.70 -19.96 -1.64
CA LEU A 32 6.76 -19.85 -2.76
C LEU A 32 7.41 -20.49 -4.01
N ARG A 33 6.75 -21.48 -4.60
CA ARG A 33 7.23 -22.06 -5.86
C ARG A 33 7.03 -21.06 -6.99
N LYS A 34 7.97 -21.02 -7.95
CA LYS A 34 7.83 -20.20 -9.15
C LYS A 34 6.53 -20.61 -9.89
N PRO A 35 5.56 -19.71 -10.04
CA PRO A 35 4.28 -20.01 -10.67
C PRO A 35 4.45 -20.29 -12.16
N SER A 36 3.63 -21.18 -12.71
CA SER A 36 3.53 -21.41 -14.14
C SER A 36 2.64 -20.35 -14.82
N SER A 37 2.65 -20.27 -16.14
CA SER A 37 1.69 -19.44 -16.89
C SER A 37 0.22 -19.88 -16.69
N GLU A 38 0.00 -21.12 -16.26
CA GLU A 38 -1.35 -21.67 -15.99
C GLU A 38 -1.97 -21.10 -14.71
N THR A 39 -1.15 -20.59 -13.78
CA THR A 39 -1.58 -19.96 -12.53
C THR A 39 -1.69 -18.44 -12.63
N ASP A 40 -1.85 -17.90 -13.85
CA ASP A 40 -1.98 -16.46 -14.05
C ASP A 40 -3.35 -15.92 -13.61
N ILE A 41 -3.33 -14.85 -12.82
CA ILE A 41 -4.54 -14.26 -12.25
C ILE A 41 -5.45 -13.63 -13.31
N GLU A 42 -4.90 -13.15 -14.43
CA GLU A 42 -5.70 -12.64 -15.55
C GLU A 42 -6.49 -13.77 -16.23
N ASN A 43 -5.85 -14.93 -16.42
CA ASN A 43 -6.50 -16.12 -16.95
C ASN A 43 -7.64 -16.58 -16.04
N TRP A 44 -7.43 -16.56 -14.72
CA TRP A 44 -8.48 -16.86 -13.75
C TRP A 44 -9.63 -15.84 -13.81
N ALA A 45 -9.31 -14.55 -13.78
CA ALA A 45 -10.27 -13.46 -13.83
C ALA A 45 -11.14 -13.50 -15.09
N SER A 46 -10.56 -13.82 -16.25
CA SER A 46 -11.28 -13.92 -17.52
C SER A 46 -12.47 -14.90 -17.50
N LYS A 47 -12.39 -15.92 -16.64
CA LYS A 47 -13.40 -16.99 -16.50
C LYS A 47 -14.38 -16.72 -15.36
N HIS A 48 -13.98 -15.97 -14.34
CA HIS A 48 -14.73 -15.83 -13.09
C HIS A 48 -15.33 -14.44 -12.86
N PHE A 49 -14.88 -13.40 -13.57
CA PHE A 49 -15.31 -12.04 -13.32
C PHE A 49 -16.71 -11.71 -13.86
N ASN A 50 -17.46 -10.91 -13.11
CA ASN A 50 -18.61 -10.21 -13.65
C ASN A 50 -18.19 -9.32 -14.81
N LYS A 51 -18.92 -9.34 -15.93
CA LYS A 51 -18.64 -8.45 -17.06
C LYS A 51 -18.90 -7.00 -16.67
N HIS A 52 -17.90 -6.13 -16.74
CA HIS A 52 -18.04 -4.69 -16.48
C HIS A 52 -18.13 -3.91 -17.79
N THR A 53 -18.99 -2.89 -17.79
CA THR A 53 -19.13 -1.93 -18.88
C THR A 53 -18.99 -0.52 -18.34
N GLN A 54 -18.40 0.38 -19.14
CA GLN A 54 -18.14 1.76 -18.75
C GLN A 54 -18.61 2.74 -19.81
N GLY A 55 -19.04 3.92 -19.36
CA GLY A 55 -19.46 5.06 -20.19
C GLY A 55 -20.83 4.89 -20.83
N LEU A 56 -21.29 5.96 -21.49
CA LEU A 56 -22.60 6.04 -22.16
C LEU A 56 -22.75 4.97 -23.26
N PHE A 57 -21.64 4.56 -23.88
CA PHE A 57 -21.60 3.53 -24.92
C PHE A 57 -21.41 2.10 -24.39
N ARG A 58 -21.43 1.89 -23.07
CA ARG A 58 -21.30 0.57 -22.42
C ARG A 58 -20.13 -0.27 -22.94
N ARG A 59 -18.98 0.37 -23.19
CA ARG A 59 -17.78 -0.33 -23.69
C ARG A 59 -17.31 -1.34 -22.65
N LYS A 60 -16.88 -2.52 -23.10
CA LYS A 60 -16.35 -3.57 -22.22
C LYS A 60 -15.04 -3.10 -21.59
N VAL A 61 -14.92 -3.29 -20.28
CA VAL A 61 -13.68 -3.06 -19.54
C VAL A 61 -12.78 -4.29 -19.72
N SER A 62 -11.49 -4.08 -20.00
CA SER A 62 -10.52 -5.19 -20.12
C SER A 62 -10.22 -5.82 -18.76
N ILE A 63 -9.78 -7.08 -18.74
CA ILE A 63 -9.40 -7.79 -17.50
C ILE A 63 -8.26 -7.08 -16.77
N ALA A 64 -7.22 -6.65 -17.50
CA ALA A 64 -6.13 -5.86 -16.93
C ALA A 64 -6.64 -4.59 -16.22
N ASN A 65 -7.58 -3.86 -16.81
CA ASN A 65 -8.18 -2.67 -16.18
C ASN A 65 -9.15 -3.03 -15.04
N MET A 66 -9.74 -4.23 -15.06
CA MET A 66 -10.51 -4.74 -13.93
C MET A 66 -9.62 -5.19 -12.77
N LEU A 67 -8.34 -5.49 -13.03
CA LEU A 67 -7.36 -5.87 -12.03
C LEU A 67 -6.44 -4.73 -11.62
N SER A 68 -6.51 -3.54 -12.23
CA SER A 68 -5.70 -2.39 -11.82
C SER A 68 -6.37 -1.60 -10.69
N TRP A 69 -5.53 -0.95 -9.87
CA TRP A 69 -5.95 -0.08 -8.78
C TRP A 69 -7.00 0.94 -9.23
N SER A 70 -7.96 1.21 -8.35
CA SER A 70 -9.00 2.19 -8.60
C SER A 70 -9.43 2.90 -7.33
N SER A 71 -9.58 4.22 -7.43
CA SER A 71 -10.20 5.04 -6.40
C SER A 71 -11.73 4.97 -6.42
N GLU A 72 -12.34 4.47 -7.51
CA GLU A 72 -13.79 4.35 -7.64
C GLU A 72 -14.32 3.15 -6.86
N SER A 73 -15.43 3.33 -6.14
CA SER A 73 -16.11 2.22 -5.49
C SER A 73 -16.71 1.25 -6.51
N ILE A 74 -16.63 -0.06 -6.24
CA ILE A 74 -17.31 -1.06 -7.05
C ILE A 74 -18.83 -1.01 -6.82
N LYS A 75 -19.59 -1.30 -7.87
CA LYS A 75 -21.08 -1.31 -7.84
C LYS A 75 -21.67 -2.72 -7.74
N LYS A 76 -20.85 -3.73 -7.95
CA LYS A 76 -21.19 -5.16 -7.89
C LYS A 76 -19.91 -5.95 -7.61
N PRO A 77 -20.02 -7.21 -7.15
CA PRO A 77 -18.85 -8.08 -6.93
C PRO A 77 -17.97 -8.19 -8.17
N MET A 78 -16.66 -8.36 -7.96
CA MET A 78 -15.73 -8.69 -9.02
C MET A 78 -15.99 -10.11 -9.53
N ILE A 79 -16.22 -11.08 -8.65
CA ILE A 79 -16.48 -12.49 -8.99
C ILE A 79 -17.98 -12.73 -9.25
N MET A 80 -18.29 -13.53 -10.27
CA MET A 80 -19.65 -13.98 -10.53
C MET A 80 -20.17 -14.83 -9.37
N THR A 81 -21.31 -14.42 -8.80
CA THR A 81 -21.98 -15.16 -7.72
C THR A 81 -23.50 -15.01 -7.83
N SER A 82 -24.24 -16.04 -7.44
CA SER A 82 -25.70 -16.00 -7.28
C SER A 82 -26.13 -15.62 -5.87
N ASP A 83 -25.23 -15.72 -4.89
CA ASP A 83 -25.50 -15.45 -3.47
C ASP A 83 -25.73 -13.95 -3.22
N ARG A 84 -26.91 -13.62 -2.67
CA ARG A 84 -27.31 -12.23 -2.39
C ARG A 84 -26.51 -11.60 -1.24
N ASN A 85 -26.11 -12.39 -0.25
CA ASN A 85 -25.31 -11.92 0.87
C ASN A 85 -23.89 -11.60 0.39
N VAL A 86 -23.29 -12.49 -0.40
CA VAL A 86 -21.99 -12.22 -1.03
C VAL A 86 -22.05 -10.97 -1.91
N LYS A 87 -23.12 -10.78 -2.69
CA LYS A 87 -23.31 -9.56 -3.49
C LYS A 87 -23.28 -8.27 -2.67
N LYS A 88 -23.99 -8.26 -1.55
CA LYS A 88 -24.05 -7.10 -0.65
C LYS A 88 -22.70 -6.84 0.01
N GLU A 89 -22.11 -7.89 0.58
CA GLU A 89 -20.89 -7.78 1.38
C GLU A 89 -19.64 -7.52 0.53
N ALA A 90 -19.59 -7.99 -0.73
CA ALA A 90 -18.46 -7.73 -1.63
C ALA A 90 -18.21 -6.24 -1.84
N CYS A 91 -19.27 -5.46 -2.08
CA CYS A 91 -19.17 -4.01 -2.24
C CYS A 91 -18.78 -3.32 -0.93
N GLU A 92 -19.17 -3.88 0.22
CA GLU A 92 -18.81 -3.34 1.52
C GLU A 92 -17.35 -3.60 1.88
N ILE A 93 -16.86 -4.82 1.66
CA ILE A 93 -15.45 -5.17 1.79
C ILE A 93 -14.58 -4.25 0.94
N PHE A 94 -14.97 -3.93 -0.30
CA PHE A 94 -14.19 -3.02 -1.13
C PHE A 94 -14.03 -1.63 -0.50
N LYS A 95 -15.09 -1.10 0.11
CA LYS A 95 -15.02 0.19 0.82
C LYS A 95 -14.10 0.10 2.03
N LEU A 96 -14.18 -0.99 2.79
CA LEU A 96 -13.32 -1.23 3.95
C LEU A 96 -11.84 -1.33 3.53
N ILE A 97 -11.54 -2.02 2.42
CA ILE A 97 -10.20 -2.06 1.84
C ILE A 97 -9.72 -0.65 1.50
N GLN A 98 -10.53 0.14 0.80
CA GLN A 98 -10.17 1.54 0.48
C GLN A 98 -9.98 2.40 1.73
N MET A 99 -10.76 2.16 2.79
CA MET A 99 -10.60 2.85 4.08
C MET A 99 -9.28 2.45 4.75
N TYR A 100 -8.96 1.16 4.79
CA TYR A 100 -7.71 0.65 5.36
C TYR A 100 -6.49 1.21 4.64
N MET A 101 -6.53 1.25 3.30
CA MET A 101 -5.44 1.70 2.44
C MET A 101 -5.33 3.24 2.36
N GLY A 102 -6.18 3.99 3.07
CA GLY A 102 -6.18 5.47 3.01
C GLY A 102 -6.69 6.06 1.67
N ASP A 103 -7.30 5.23 0.82
CA ASP A 103 -7.91 5.64 -0.44
C ASP A 103 -9.32 6.23 -0.24
N ARG A 104 -9.93 6.00 0.93
CA ARG A 104 -11.24 6.50 1.32
C ARG A 104 -11.19 7.00 2.76
N ARG A 105 -11.86 8.13 3.03
CA ARG A 105 -11.98 8.66 4.39
C ARG A 105 -12.71 7.66 5.29
N ALA A 106 -12.12 7.36 6.44
CA ALA A 106 -12.69 6.50 7.47
C ALA A 106 -13.11 7.33 8.69
N LYS A 107 -14.20 6.91 9.35
CA LYS A 107 -14.55 7.41 10.68
C LYS A 107 -13.91 6.58 11.79
N SER A 108 -13.70 5.29 11.51
CA SER A 108 -13.04 4.33 12.39
C SER A 108 -11.53 4.36 12.19
N ASP A 109 -10.78 3.96 13.22
CA ASP A 109 -9.34 3.77 13.12
C ASP A 109 -9.00 2.53 12.26
N GLN A 110 -7.76 2.46 11.81
CA GLN A 110 -7.29 1.44 10.86
C GLN A 110 -7.34 0.01 11.42
N LEU A 111 -7.09 -0.17 12.73
CA LEU A 111 -7.13 -1.48 13.38
C LEU A 111 -8.57 -2.01 13.43
N SER A 112 -9.53 -1.15 13.78
CA SER A 112 -10.95 -1.50 13.75
C SER A 112 -11.41 -1.94 12.36
N VAL A 113 -10.95 -1.25 11.30
CA VAL A 113 -11.26 -1.62 9.91
C VAL A 113 -10.65 -2.98 9.54
N ALA A 114 -9.38 -3.25 9.88
CA ALA A 114 -8.76 -4.55 9.65
C ALA A 114 -9.49 -5.69 10.36
N LEU A 115 -9.87 -5.48 11.63
CA LEU A 115 -10.60 -6.46 12.42
C LEU A 115 -11.95 -6.78 11.77
N GLU A 116 -12.66 -5.77 11.26
CA GLU A 116 -13.93 -5.98 10.56
C GLU A 116 -13.74 -6.81 9.28
N ILE A 117 -12.75 -6.47 8.46
CA ILE A 117 -12.42 -7.22 7.22
C ILE A 117 -12.08 -8.68 7.56
N ALA A 118 -11.21 -8.90 8.55
CA ALA A 118 -10.79 -10.23 8.97
C ALA A 118 -11.98 -11.05 9.50
N THR A 119 -12.86 -10.43 10.29
CA THR A 119 -14.06 -11.09 10.82
C THR A 119 -15.02 -11.49 9.70
N LYS A 120 -15.24 -10.63 8.70
CA LYS A 120 -16.07 -10.95 7.52
C LYS A 120 -15.47 -12.13 6.73
N GLY A 121 -14.18 -12.10 6.43
CA GLY A 121 -13.51 -13.18 5.67
C GLY A 121 -13.45 -14.52 6.42
N TRP A 122 -13.29 -14.47 7.74
CA TRP A 122 -13.32 -15.66 8.59
C TRP A 122 -14.71 -16.30 8.62
N SER A 123 -15.75 -15.50 8.90
CA SER A 123 -17.14 -15.97 9.09
C SER A 123 -17.87 -16.32 7.78
N MET A 124 -17.53 -15.68 6.66
CA MET A 124 -18.21 -15.87 5.38
C MET A 124 -17.26 -16.41 4.31
N GLN A 125 -17.16 -17.75 4.24
CA GLN A 125 -16.25 -18.43 3.32
C GLN A 125 -16.42 -18.02 1.85
N GLY A 126 -17.66 -17.73 1.43
CA GLY A 126 -17.97 -17.26 0.07
C GLY A 126 -17.42 -15.88 -0.29
N LEU A 127 -16.92 -15.10 0.69
CA LEU A 127 -16.29 -13.80 0.46
C LEU A 127 -14.76 -13.87 0.33
N ARG A 128 -14.12 -14.99 0.65
CA ARG A 128 -12.65 -15.04 0.76
C ARG A 128 -11.96 -14.73 -0.55
N ASP A 129 -12.34 -15.39 -1.63
CA ASP A 129 -11.75 -15.15 -2.95
C ASP A 129 -12.09 -13.76 -3.48
N GLU A 130 -13.29 -13.24 -3.15
CA GLU A 130 -13.71 -11.87 -3.50
C GLU A 130 -12.87 -10.81 -2.77
N LEU A 131 -12.56 -11.03 -1.48
CA LEU A 131 -11.65 -10.18 -0.72
C LEU A 131 -10.25 -10.20 -1.33
N TYR A 132 -9.70 -11.39 -1.60
CA TYR A 132 -8.34 -11.52 -2.14
C TYR A 132 -8.21 -10.94 -3.54
N ILE A 133 -9.22 -11.09 -4.41
CA ILE A 133 -9.16 -10.50 -5.75
C ILE A 133 -9.28 -8.97 -5.70
N GLN A 134 -10.07 -8.42 -4.77
CA GLN A 134 -10.14 -6.97 -4.56
C GLN A 134 -8.82 -6.42 -4.01
N LEU A 135 -8.12 -7.16 -3.14
CA LEU A 135 -6.78 -6.80 -2.68
C LEU A 135 -5.75 -6.86 -3.82
N CYS A 136 -5.78 -7.91 -4.66
CA CYS A 136 -4.95 -7.98 -5.88
C CYS A 136 -5.23 -6.79 -6.80
N ARG A 137 -6.50 -6.39 -6.93
CA ARG A 137 -6.87 -5.19 -7.69
C ARG A 137 -6.22 -3.94 -7.12
N GLN A 138 -6.34 -3.70 -5.83
CA GLN A 138 -5.83 -2.48 -5.21
C GLN A 138 -4.31 -2.44 -5.07
N THR A 139 -3.61 -3.57 -5.26
CA THR A 139 -2.14 -3.66 -5.23
C THR A 139 -1.50 -3.68 -6.62
N THR A 140 -2.27 -3.94 -7.68
CA THR A 140 -1.77 -3.93 -9.07
C THR A 140 -1.82 -2.51 -9.66
N GLU A 141 -0.72 -2.04 -10.23
CA GLU A 141 -0.61 -0.69 -10.84
C GLU A 141 -1.00 0.45 -9.87
N ASN A 142 -0.76 0.26 -8.57
CA ASN A 142 -1.00 1.27 -7.56
C ASN A 142 0.25 2.13 -7.36
N PHE A 143 0.25 3.33 -7.95
CA PHE A 143 1.36 4.29 -7.83
C PHE A 143 1.35 5.11 -6.53
N ARG A 144 0.41 4.84 -5.61
CA ARG A 144 0.34 5.47 -4.28
C ARG A 144 1.03 4.56 -3.26
N TYR A 145 2.31 4.78 -3.01
CA TYR A 145 3.15 3.86 -2.20
C TYR A 145 2.61 3.54 -0.81
N GLU A 146 2.10 4.53 -0.09
CA GLU A 146 1.52 4.31 1.24
C GLU A 146 0.28 3.41 1.17
N SER A 147 -0.61 3.66 0.19
CA SER A 147 -1.77 2.82 -0.08
C SER A 147 -1.34 1.42 -0.50
N LEU A 148 -0.38 1.27 -1.42
CA LEU A 148 0.15 -0.01 -1.88
C LEU A 148 0.71 -0.84 -0.71
N ALA A 149 1.52 -0.22 0.16
CA ALA A 149 2.10 -0.88 1.34
C ALA A 149 1.01 -1.41 2.28
N LEU A 150 -0.02 -0.59 2.55
CA LEU A 150 -1.17 -0.98 3.36
C LEU A 150 -2.01 -2.08 2.72
N GLY A 151 -2.09 -2.13 1.39
CA GLY A 151 -2.75 -3.22 0.66
C GLY A 151 -2.07 -4.57 0.86
N TRP A 152 -0.73 -4.59 0.80
CA TRP A 152 0.07 -5.79 1.07
C TRP A 152 0.03 -6.21 2.53
N GLU A 153 0.07 -5.24 3.44
CA GLU A 153 -0.09 -5.48 4.88
C GLU A 153 -1.45 -6.14 5.17
N LEU A 154 -2.54 -5.58 4.64
CA LEU A 154 -3.88 -6.14 4.82
C LEU A 154 -4.02 -7.55 4.24
N MET A 155 -3.39 -7.82 3.09
CA MET A 155 -3.34 -9.16 2.51
C MET A 155 -2.65 -10.16 3.45
N THR A 156 -1.54 -9.74 4.07
CA THR A 156 -0.79 -10.54 5.04
C THR A 156 -1.63 -10.82 6.29
N ILE A 157 -2.32 -9.80 6.82
CA ILE A 157 -3.25 -9.94 7.94
C ILE A 157 -4.32 -10.97 7.60
N CYS A 158 -4.99 -10.86 6.44
CA CYS A 158 -6.04 -11.79 6.04
C CYS A 158 -5.52 -13.23 5.92
N LEU A 159 -4.35 -13.43 5.31
CA LEU A 159 -3.74 -14.75 5.15
C LEU A 159 -3.36 -15.41 6.49
N ALA A 160 -3.05 -14.61 7.52
CA ALA A 160 -2.79 -15.12 8.87
C ALA A 160 -4.05 -15.70 9.54
N PHE A 161 -5.24 -15.23 9.15
CA PHE A 161 -6.50 -15.73 9.70
C PHE A 161 -7.15 -16.78 8.81
N PHE A 162 -7.23 -16.62 7.50
CA PHE A 162 -7.93 -17.58 6.64
C PHE A 162 -7.29 -17.70 5.25
N PRO A 163 -7.17 -18.91 4.69
CA PRO A 163 -6.66 -19.08 3.34
C PRO A 163 -7.72 -18.70 2.29
N PRO A 164 -7.32 -18.42 1.03
CA PRO A 164 -8.25 -18.46 -0.10
C PRO A 164 -8.86 -19.86 -0.27
N THR A 165 -9.85 -20.02 -1.15
CA THR A 165 -10.34 -21.37 -1.45
C THR A 165 -9.26 -22.20 -2.18
N PRO A 166 -9.29 -23.54 -2.09
CA PRO A 166 -8.34 -24.38 -2.81
C PRO A 166 -8.31 -24.14 -4.33
N LYS A 167 -9.43 -23.68 -4.90
CA LYS A 167 -9.55 -23.37 -6.34
C LYS A 167 -8.83 -22.07 -6.72
N PHE A 168 -8.67 -21.14 -5.79
CA PHE A 168 -8.03 -19.85 -6.02
C PHE A 168 -6.59 -19.78 -5.50
N HIS A 169 -6.22 -20.67 -4.57
CA HIS A 169 -4.93 -20.69 -3.89
C HIS A 169 -3.72 -20.51 -4.82
N SER A 170 -3.58 -21.35 -5.84
CA SER A 170 -2.43 -21.31 -6.76
C SER A 170 -2.33 -20.01 -7.55
N TYR A 171 -3.47 -19.34 -7.82
CA TYR A 171 -3.50 -18.07 -8.53
C TYR A 171 -3.09 -16.90 -7.64
N LEU A 172 -3.55 -16.87 -6.39
CA LEU A 172 -3.12 -15.89 -5.41
C LEU A 172 -1.63 -16.06 -5.09
N GLU A 173 -1.18 -17.31 -4.92
CA GLU A 173 0.22 -17.64 -4.70
C GLU A 173 1.11 -17.13 -5.84
N GLY A 174 0.70 -17.39 -7.09
CA GLY A 174 1.43 -16.91 -8.26
C GLY A 174 1.43 -15.38 -8.39
N TYR A 175 0.34 -14.73 -8.01
CA TYR A 175 0.26 -13.26 -7.94
C TYR A 175 1.25 -12.69 -6.93
N ILE A 176 1.30 -13.23 -5.71
CA ILE A 176 2.23 -12.81 -4.66
C ILE A 176 3.68 -13.00 -5.12
N TYR A 177 4.02 -14.20 -5.61
CA TYR A 177 5.38 -14.48 -6.09
C TYR A 177 5.83 -13.50 -7.16
N ARG A 178 4.95 -13.16 -8.12
CA ARG A 178 5.26 -12.19 -9.17
C ARG A 178 5.62 -10.83 -8.60
N HIS A 179 4.94 -10.37 -7.55
CA HIS A 179 5.17 -9.05 -6.95
C HIS A 179 6.30 -9.03 -5.89
N MET A 180 6.85 -10.18 -5.50
CA MET A 180 8.03 -10.22 -4.62
C MET A 180 9.32 -9.77 -5.30
N ASP A 181 9.41 -9.87 -6.63
CA ASP A 181 10.57 -9.42 -7.38
C ASP A 181 10.32 -8.01 -7.97
N PRO A 182 11.08 -6.99 -7.56
CA PRO A 182 10.97 -5.63 -8.10
C PRO A 182 11.13 -5.55 -9.62
N VAL A 183 11.77 -6.54 -10.24
CA VAL A 183 11.92 -6.63 -11.70
C VAL A 183 10.59 -6.90 -12.39
N ASN A 184 9.64 -7.56 -11.73
CA ASN A 184 8.34 -7.84 -12.32
C ASN A 184 7.38 -6.65 -12.22
N ASP A 185 7.53 -5.78 -11.22
CA ASP A 185 6.79 -4.52 -11.12
C ASP A 185 7.59 -3.36 -11.73
N THR A 186 7.93 -3.51 -13.02
CA THR A 186 8.75 -2.54 -13.76
C THR A 186 8.13 -1.15 -13.80
N LYS A 187 6.81 -1.05 -13.78
CA LYS A 187 6.12 0.24 -13.92
C LYS A 187 6.11 1.01 -12.62
N VAL A 188 5.77 0.38 -11.49
CA VAL A 188 5.89 1.04 -10.18
C VAL A 188 7.36 1.38 -9.95
N THR A 189 8.28 0.43 -10.16
CA THR A 189 9.73 0.65 -10.03
C THR A 189 10.24 1.80 -10.90
N ARG A 190 9.81 1.89 -12.17
CA ARG A 190 10.15 3.02 -13.05
C ARG A 190 9.59 4.33 -12.53
N HIS A 191 8.33 4.33 -12.09
CA HIS A 191 7.71 5.52 -11.50
C HIS A 191 8.46 6.00 -10.25
N ILE A 192 8.94 5.08 -9.39
CA ILE A 192 9.80 5.42 -8.23
C ILE A 192 11.05 6.14 -8.71
N LYS A 193 11.76 5.55 -9.68
CA LYS A 193 12.99 6.14 -10.24
C LYS A 193 12.72 7.54 -10.77
N GLU A 194 11.64 7.73 -11.53
CA GLU A 194 11.27 9.05 -12.07
C GLU A 194 10.92 10.08 -10.98
N LEU A 195 10.27 9.68 -9.90
CA LEU A 195 9.96 10.57 -8.76
C LEU A 195 11.23 10.99 -8.02
N LEU A 196 12.14 10.05 -7.78
CA LEU A 196 13.43 10.32 -7.13
C LEU A 196 14.27 11.28 -7.97
N GLU A 197 14.35 11.06 -9.29
CA GLU A 197 15.05 11.95 -10.20
C GLU A 197 14.46 13.37 -10.23
N ARG A 198 13.12 13.49 -10.23
CA ARG A 198 12.45 14.78 -10.14
C ARG A 198 12.76 15.51 -8.83
N ASN A 199 12.77 14.81 -7.71
CA ASN A 199 13.10 15.38 -6.41
C ASN A 199 14.58 15.81 -6.31
N ASN A 200 15.50 15.03 -6.89
CA ASN A 200 16.92 15.39 -6.96
C ASN A 200 17.18 16.62 -7.83
N LYS A 201 16.48 16.74 -8.98
CA LYS A 201 16.52 17.94 -9.83
C LYS A 201 15.99 19.18 -9.10
N LYS A 202 14.87 19.07 -8.38
CA LYS A 202 14.35 20.18 -7.56
C LYS A 202 15.34 20.60 -6.46
N LYS A 203 15.90 19.64 -5.71
CA LYS A 203 16.91 19.93 -4.68
C LYS A 203 18.17 20.59 -5.25
N SER A 204 18.64 20.15 -6.42
CA SER A 204 19.81 20.75 -7.08
C SER A 204 19.54 22.16 -7.61
N GLN A 205 18.34 22.44 -8.15
CA GLN A 205 17.95 23.79 -8.55
C GLN A 205 17.81 24.76 -7.37
N VAL A 206 17.21 24.31 -6.26
CA VAL A 206 17.12 25.11 -5.03
C VAL A 206 18.52 25.45 -4.51
N ARG A 207 19.44 24.48 -4.48
CA ARG A 207 20.85 24.72 -4.10
C ARG A 207 21.55 25.72 -5.04
N LYS A 208 21.31 25.65 -6.35
CA LYS A 208 21.87 26.61 -7.31
C LYS A 208 21.32 28.03 -7.09
N ARG A 209 20.01 28.18 -6.89
CA ARG A 209 19.38 29.47 -6.58
C ARG A 209 19.89 30.05 -5.25
N ALA A 210 20.02 29.22 -4.21
CA ALA A 210 20.57 29.67 -2.94
C ALA A 210 22.01 30.20 -3.07
N LYS A 211 22.85 29.53 -3.88
CA LYS A 211 24.21 30.02 -4.18
C LYS A 211 24.20 31.35 -4.95
N SER A 212 23.36 31.49 -5.97
CA SER A 212 23.27 32.75 -6.71
C SER A 212 22.77 33.92 -5.86
N TYR A 213 21.82 33.68 -4.93
CA TYR A 213 21.38 34.70 -3.98
C TYR A 213 22.48 35.13 -3.01
N ILE A 214 23.32 34.19 -2.55
CA ILE A 214 24.46 34.51 -1.67
C ILE A 214 25.52 35.31 -2.44
N GLU A 215 25.83 34.94 -3.68
CA GLU A 215 26.78 35.67 -4.53
C GLU A 215 26.30 37.07 -4.92
N GLU A 216 25.00 37.26 -5.23
CA GLU A 216 24.42 38.60 -5.48
C GLU A 216 24.44 39.49 -4.23
N HIS A 217 24.21 38.91 -3.04
CA HIS A 217 24.19 39.66 -1.80
C HIS A 217 25.61 40.04 -1.35
N ASP A 218 26.61 39.16 -1.54
CA ASP A 218 28.02 39.46 -1.26
C ASP A 218 28.58 40.49 -2.26
N GLY A 219 28.20 40.40 -3.53
CA GLY A 219 28.55 41.37 -4.57
C GLY A 219 27.96 42.79 -4.37
N ARG A 220 26.89 42.94 -3.58
CA ARG A 220 26.29 44.25 -3.25
C ARG A 220 26.88 44.92 -2.00
N VAL A 221 27.65 44.22 -1.18
CA VAL A 221 28.25 44.81 0.05
C VAL A 221 29.57 45.54 -0.26
N HIS A 222 30.09 45.46 -1.49
CA HIS A 222 31.34 46.10 -1.89
C HIS A 222 31.23 47.40 -2.69
N SER A 223 30.04 48.02 -2.80
CA SER A 223 29.92 49.38 -3.37
C SER A 223 29.76 50.46 -2.29
N ALA A 224 30.91 51.09 -1.99
CA ALA A 224 31.18 52.39 -1.35
C ALA A 224 31.21 52.50 0.20
N PRO A 225 32.37 52.87 0.79
CA PRO A 225 32.36 53.76 1.94
C PRO A 225 32.18 55.22 1.47
N PRO A 226 31.56 56.10 2.27
CA PRO A 226 31.51 57.53 1.99
C PRO A 226 32.92 58.13 2.10
N SER A 227 33.42 58.68 1.00
CA SER A 227 34.66 59.45 1.02
C SER A 227 34.45 60.77 1.73
N GLY A 228 35.05 60.88 2.92
CA GLY A 228 35.62 62.11 3.47
C GLY A 228 34.65 63.14 4.04
N PHE A 229 34.71 63.38 5.35
CA PHE A 229 35.40 64.55 5.90
C PHE A 229 35.42 64.42 7.44
N LEU A 230 36.61 64.23 8.01
CA LEU A 230 36.90 64.46 9.42
C LEU A 230 37.67 65.77 9.55
N SER A 231 37.07 66.71 10.28
CA SER A 231 37.62 67.71 11.21
C SER A 231 38.77 68.65 10.80
N LEU A 232 38.46 69.96 10.68
CA LEU A 232 38.93 71.06 11.55
C LEU A 232 37.99 72.27 11.41
#